data_AF-A0A363TSU5-F1
#
_entry.id   AF-A0A363TSU5-F1
#
_cell.length_a   1.000
_cell.length_b   1.000
_cell.length_c   1.000
_cell.angle_alpha   90.00
_cell.angle_beta   90.00
_cell.angle_gamma   90.00
#
_symmetry.space_group_name_H-M   'P 1'
#
loop_
_entity.id
_entity.type
_entity.pdbx_description
1 polymer ?
#
loop_
_entity_poly.entity_id
_entity_poly.type
_entity_poly.pdbx_seq_one_letter_code
_entity_poly.pdbx_strand_id
1 'polypeptide(L)'
;MRSFIAGLVLLLACAPAQAQAPKQKGDDAGLRKLIAEGLDALPNLPCANRRPCAPATAQERARPPLTMAEARRIVDRGVISGAAEHCGLDWRDRNLAPLVRHLRDTLRKSDRAMALAAYLHGTMQDQTRNAFAQAGPCSEQAKRSLDARLTYRP
;
A
#
# COMPACT_ATOMS: atom_id res chain seq x y z
N MET A 1 -44.98 -8.54 64.25
CA MET A 1 -44.09 -7.38 64.03
C MET A 1 -43.16 -7.76 62.89
N ARG A 2 -43.43 -7.27 61.67
CA ARG A 2 -42.85 -6.03 61.11
C ARG A 2 -41.35 -6.19 60.80
N SER A 3 -40.98 -5.87 59.55
CA SER A 3 -39.68 -5.32 59.13
C SER A 3 -38.58 -6.32 58.73
N PHE A 4 -37.76 -6.11 57.70
CA PHE A 4 -37.76 -5.15 56.58
C PHE A 4 -36.76 -5.65 55.51
N ILE A 5 -37.03 -5.27 54.27
CA ILE A 5 -36.28 -5.39 53.00
C ILE A 5 -34.82 -4.91 53.09
N ALA A 6 -33.91 -5.52 52.34
CA ALA A 6 -32.84 -4.80 51.63
C ALA A 6 -32.30 -5.63 50.44
N GLY A 7 -32.99 -5.55 49.29
CA GLY A 7 -32.49 -6.03 48.02
C GLY A 7 -31.50 -5.03 47.42
N LEU A 8 -30.28 -5.48 47.15
CA LEU A 8 -29.25 -4.71 46.45
C LEU A 8 -29.34 -5.02 44.95
N VAL A 9 -29.96 -4.14 44.17
CA VAL A 9 -30.01 -4.22 42.71
C VAL A 9 -28.72 -3.60 42.15
N LEU A 10 -27.82 -4.46 41.66
CA LEU A 10 -26.60 -4.04 40.97
C LEU A 10 -26.95 -3.69 39.50
N LEU A 11 -27.04 -2.40 39.21
CA LEU A 11 -27.18 -1.88 37.84
C LEU A 11 -25.84 -2.01 37.09
N LEU A 12 -25.71 -3.04 36.25
CA LEU A 12 -24.65 -3.12 35.24
C LEU A 12 -24.92 -2.08 34.14
N ALA A 13 -24.15 -1.00 34.14
CA ALA A 13 -24.14 -0.03 33.06
C ALA A 13 -23.40 -0.61 31.84
N CYS A 14 -24.14 -0.98 30.79
CA CYS A 14 -23.58 -1.22 29.46
C CYS A 14 -23.09 0.10 28.87
N ALA A 15 -21.80 0.42 29.05
CA ALA A 15 -21.17 1.47 28.27
C ALA A 15 -21.03 1.00 26.81
N PRO A 16 -21.50 1.77 25.80
CA PRO A 16 -21.25 1.43 24.41
C PRO A 16 -19.75 1.56 24.15
N ALA A 17 -19.10 0.44 23.86
CA ALA A 17 -17.74 0.44 23.33
C ALA A 17 -17.77 1.13 21.96
N GLN A 18 -17.52 2.44 21.94
CA GLN A 18 -17.22 3.15 20.71
C GLN A 18 -15.88 2.61 20.20
N ALA A 19 -15.95 1.65 19.28
CA ALA A 19 -14.83 1.24 18.46
C ALA A 19 -14.38 2.44 17.62
N GLN A 20 -13.55 3.30 18.21
CA GLN A 20 -12.81 4.31 17.46
C GLN A 20 -11.82 3.56 16.59
N ALA A 21 -12.25 3.22 15.37
CA ALA A 21 -11.35 2.74 14.34
C ALA A 21 -10.21 3.76 14.24
N PRO A 22 -8.95 3.39 14.54
CA PRO A 22 -7.86 4.34 14.45
C PRO A 22 -7.77 4.78 13.00
N LYS A 23 -8.21 6.01 12.72
CA LYS A 23 -7.86 6.74 11.50
C LYS A 23 -6.36 7.04 11.63
N GLN A 24 -5.52 6.04 11.35
CA GLN A 24 -4.13 6.29 11.01
C GLN A 24 -4.14 7.07 9.69
N LYS A 25 -4.31 8.39 9.80
CA LYS A 25 -3.96 9.34 8.76
C LYS A 25 -2.42 9.34 8.75
N GLY A 26 -1.85 8.28 8.18
CA GLY A 26 -0.40 8.13 8.08
C GLY A 26 0.16 9.40 7.46
N ASP A 27 1.17 9.97 8.12
CA ASP A 27 1.80 11.20 7.65
C ASP A 27 2.28 10.99 6.20
N ASP A 28 1.81 11.85 5.32
CA ASP A 28 2.16 11.83 3.90
C ASP A 28 3.63 12.20 3.65
N ALA A 29 4.36 12.70 4.65
CA ALA A 29 5.77 13.04 4.53
C ALA A 29 6.62 11.89 3.96
N GLY A 30 6.43 10.66 4.47
CA GLY A 30 7.14 9.48 3.95
C GLY A 30 6.83 9.19 2.49
N LEU A 31 5.55 9.28 2.10
CA LEU A 31 5.13 9.07 0.72
C LEU A 31 5.64 10.18 -0.22
N ARG A 32 5.64 11.44 0.24
CA ARG A 32 6.22 12.56 -0.52
C ARG A 32 7.71 12.39 -0.73
N LYS A 33 8.44 11.95 0.30
CA LYS A 33 9.87 11.63 0.19
C LYS A 33 10.11 10.54 -0.86
N LEU A 34 9.35 9.44 -0.80
CA LEU A 34 9.47 8.35 -1.77
C LEU A 34 9.14 8.79 -3.21
N ILE A 35 8.14 9.68 -3.40
CA ILE A 35 7.85 10.29 -4.70
C ILE A 35 9.03 11.13 -5.18
N ALA A 36 9.62 11.96 -4.31
CA ALA A 36 10.77 12.80 -4.67
C ALA A 36 11.98 11.94 -5.08
N GLU A 37 12.28 10.87 -4.34
CA GLU A 37 13.33 9.90 -4.68
C GLU A 37 13.06 9.24 -6.04
N GLY A 38 11.81 8.86 -6.31
CA GLY A 38 11.42 8.29 -7.61
C GLY A 38 11.57 9.28 -8.77
N LEU A 39 11.29 10.57 -8.53
CA LEU A 39 11.52 11.63 -9.52
C LEU A 39 13.02 11.84 -9.79
N ASP A 40 13.86 11.75 -8.76
CA ASP A 40 15.32 11.81 -8.90
C ASP A 40 15.88 10.57 -9.62
N ALA A 41 15.24 9.42 -9.47
CA ALA A 41 15.62 8.18 -10.13
C ALA A 41 15.20 8.11 -11.61
N LEU A 42 14.31 8.98 -12.10
CA LEU A 42 13.78 8.92 -13.47
C LEU A 42 14.84 8.71 -14.57
N PRO A 43 16.00 9.40 -14.57
CA PRO A 43 17.05 9.16 -15.57
C PRO A 43 17.56 7.73 -15.66
N ASN A 44 17.35 6.91 -14.64
CA ASN A 44 17.75 5.50 -14.59
C ASN A 44 16.59 4.54 -14.85
N LEU A 45 15.37 5.05 -15.01
CA LEU A 45 14.17 4.26 -15.21
C LEU A 45 13.80 4.18 -16.69
N PRO A 46 13.29 3.03 -17.17
CA PRO A 46 12.82 2.91 -18.54
C PRO A 46 11.51 3.68 -18.74
N CYS A 47 11.49 4.50 -19.80
CA CYS A 47 10.33 5.19 -20.35
C CYS A 47 9.95 4.58 -21.73
N ALA A 48 9.23 5.34 -22.57
CA ALA A 48 8.86 4.97 -23.93
C ALA A 48 10.01 4.30 -24.71
N ASN A 49 9.70 3.20 -25.41
CA ASN A 49 10.66 2.43 -26.21
C ASN A 49 11.88 1.93 -25.43
N ARG A 50 11.74 1.70 -24.12
CA ARG A 50 12.81 1.27 -23.20
C ARG A 50 13.98 2.25 -23.12
N ARG A 51 13.81 3.49 -23.59
CA ARG A 51 14.82 4.54 -23.42
C ARG A 51 14.74 5.07 -21.99
N PRO A 52 15.87 5.47 -21.38
CA PRO A 52 15.83 6.12 -20.08
C PRO A 52 14.94 7.37 -20.11
N CYS A 53 14.22 7.65 -19.02
CA CYS A 53 13.42 8.87 -18.93
C CYS A 53 14.33 10.11 -18.90
N ALA A 54 13.82 11.26 -19.39
CA ALA A 54 14.46 12.53 -19.10
C ALA A 54 14.41 12.84 -17.59
N PRO A 55 15.34 13.64 -17.04
CA PRO A 55 15.27 14.12 -15.66
C PRO A 55 13.91 14.76 -15.30
N ALA A 56 13.53 14.71 -14.02
CA ALA A 56 12.34 15.39 -13.54
C ALA A 56 12.44 16.91 -13.72
N THR A 57 11.41 17.52 -14.31
CA THR A 57 11.30 18.97 -14.46
C THR A 57 10.95 19.63 -13.11
N ALA A 58 11.20 20.95 -13.00
CA ALA A 58 10.74 21.71 -11.83
C ALA A 58 9.22 21.64 -11.64
N GLN A 59 8.47 21.60 -12.75
CA GLN A 59 7.01 21.45 -12.72
C GLN A 59 6.60 20.11 -12.13
N GLU A 60 7.26 19.01 -12.49
CA GLU A 60 6.95 17.68 -11.95
C GLU A 60 7.33 17.54 -10.48
N ARG A 61 8.39 18.21 -10.05
CA ARG A 61 8.76 18.26 -8.62
C ARG A 61 7.70 18.99 -7.79
N ALA A 62 7.15 20.09 -8.33
CA ALA A 62 6.07 20.83 -7.69
C ALA A 62 4.71 20.10 -7.79
N ARG A 63 4.46 19.41 -8.90
CA ARG A 63 3.22 18.70 -9.22
C ARG A 63 3.55 17.33 -9.85
N PRO A 64 3.79 16.30 -9.02
CA PRO A 64 4.15 14.97 -9.51
C PRO A 64 3.11 14.38 -10.47
N PRO A 65 3.53 13.53 -11.42
CA PRO A 65 2.63 12.92 -12.41
C PRO A 65 1.69 11.85 -11.82
N LEU A 66 1.80 11.59 -10.51
CA LEU A 66 0.89 10.77 -9.71
C LEU A 66 0.30 11.61 -8.58
N THR A 67 -0.99 11.47 -8.35
CA THR A 67 -1.64 12.01 -7.14
C THR A 67 -1.18 11.24 -5.91
N MET A 68 -1.32 11.84 -4.72
CA MET A 68 -1.00 11.17 -3.46
C MET A 68 -1.83 9.89 -3.26
N ALA A 69 -3.10 9.88 -3.67
CA ALA A 69 -3.96 8.70 -3.57
C ALA A 69 -3.50 7.55 -4.47
N GLU A 70 -3.08 7.86 -5.71
CA GLU A 70 -2.52 6.87 -6.63
C GLU A 70 -1.19 6.32 -6.11
N ALA A 71 -0.29 7.20 -5.68
CA ALA A 71 1.00 6.82 -5.13
C ALA A 71 0.84 5.92 -3.89
N ARG A 72 -0.09 6.24 -2.99
CA ARG A 72 -0.40 5.39 -1.83
C ARG A 72 -0.87 4.02 -2.25
N ARG A 73 -1.81 3.93 -3.20
CA ARG A 73 -2.29 2.65 -3.71
C ARG A 73 -1.16 1.82 -4.34
N ILE A 74 -0.29 2.45 -5.11
CA ILE A 74 0.86 1.79 -5.75
C ILE A 74 1.81 1.23 -4.69
N VAL A 75 2.12 2.02 -3.65
CA VAL A 75 2.93 1.60 -2.50
C VAL A 75 2.28 0.43 -1.75
N ASP A 76 0.99 0.53 -1.44
CA ASP A 76 0.24 -0.53 -0.75
C ASP A 76 0.26 -1.84 -1.57
N ARG A 77 0.13 -1.75 -2.90
CA ARG A 77 0.26 -2.91 -3.78
C ARG A 77 1.69 -3.42 -3.86
N GLY A 78 2.70 -2.56 -3.75
CA GLY A 78 4.11 -2.97 -3.61
C GLY A 78 4.32 -3.81 -2.35
N VAL A 79 3.79 -3.37 -1.21
CA VAL A 79 3.82 -4.12 0.05
C VAL A 79 3.16 -5.50 -0.10
N ILE A 80 1.95 -5.56 -0.67
CA ILE A 80 1.25 -6.83 -0.92
C ILE A 80 2.07 -7.74 -1.84
N SER A 81 2.65 -7.20 -2.93
CA SER A 81 3.50 -7.97 -3.84
C SER A 81 4.75 -8.52 -3.14
N GLY A 82 5.42 -7.73 -2.30
CA GLY A 82 6.62 -8.18 -1.57
C GLY A 82 6.33 -9.29 -0.58
N ALA A 83 5.25 -9.16 0.20
CA ALA A 83 4.80 -10.23 1.08
C ALA A 83 4.41 -11.50 0.29
N ALA A 84 3.77 -11.33 -0.88
CA ALA A 84 3.28 -12.44 -1.68
C ALA A 84 4.43 -13.18 -2.38
N GLU A 85 5.44 -12.44 -2.83
CA GLU A 85 6.70 -12.99 -3.33
C GLU A 85 7.39 -13.83 -2.27
N HIS A 86 7.52 -13.33 -1.03
CA HIS A 86 8.07 -14.10 0.10
C HIS A 86 7.29 -15.38 0.38
N CYS A 87 5.96 -15.34 0.29
CA CYS A 87 5.09 -16.50 0.52
C CYS A 87 4.93 -17.45 -0.69
N GLY A 88 5.63 -17.20 -1.81
CA GLY A 88 5.54 -18.00 -3.03
C GLY A 88 4.15 -17.96 -3.69
N LEU A 89 3.44 -16.83 -3.58
CA LEU A 89 2.16 -16.59 -4.22
C LEU A 89 2.35 -15.82 -5.55
N ASP A 90 1.43 -16.03 -6.49
CA ASP A 90 1.46 -15.35 -7.80
C ASP A 90 1.01 -13.88 -7.69
N TRP A 91 1.96 -13.02 -7.33
CA TRP A 91 1.75 -11.58 -7.22
C TRP A 91 1.80 -10.86 -8.58
N ARG A 92 2.46 -11.45 -9.59
CA ARG A 92 2.65 -10.79 -10.88
C ARG A 92 1.32 -10.68 -11.60
N ASP A 93 0.60 -11.78 -11.76
CA ASP A 93 -0.61 -11.78 -12.58
C ASP A 93 -1.85 -11.34 -11.78
N ARG A 94 -1.87 -11.55 -10.46
CA ARG A 94 -3.02 -11.20 -9.61
C ARG A 94 -2.97 -9.78 -9.05
N ASN A 95 -1.78 -9.18 -8.93
CA ASN A 95 -1.61 -7.86 -8.31
C ASN A 95 -0.96 -6.83 -9.24
N LEU A 96 0.27 -7.08 -9.70
CA LEU A 96 1.02 -6.09 -10.48
C LEU A 96 0.41 -5.86 -11.88
N ALA A 97 0.16 -6.92 -12.65
CA ALA A 97 -0.33 -6.79 -14.01
C ALA A 97 -1.70 -6.06 -14.09
N PRO A 98 -2.69 -6.36 -13.23
CA PRO A 98 -3.95 -5.59 -13.22
C PRO A 98 -3.78 -4.15 -12.76
N LEU A 99 -2.87 -3.86 -11.80
CA LEU A 99 -2.53 -2.49 -11.42
C LEU A 99 -1.97 -1.72 -12.62
N VAL A 100 -1.02 -2.30 -13.35
CA VAL A 100 -0.41 -1.70 -14.54
C VAL A 100 -1.47 -1.44 -15.61
N ARG A 101 -2.34 -2.41 -15.90
CA ARG A 101 -3.47 -2.22 -16.83
C ARG A 101 -4.40 -1.11 -16.38
N HIS A 102 -4.76 -1.04 -15.10
CA HIS A 102 -5.63 0.04 -14.60
C HIS A 102 -4.98 1.43 -14.78
N LEU A 103 -3.70 1.58 -14.41
CA LEU A 103 -2.97 2.84 -14.59
C LEU A 103 -2.89 3.24 -16.07
N ARG A 104 -2.60 2.28 -16.96
CA ARG A 104 -2.41 2.52 -18.39
C ARG A 104 -3.73 2.75 -19.13
N ASP A 105 -4.70 1.87 -18.94
CA ASP A 105 -5.88 1.77 -19.80
C ASP A 105 -7.07 2.53 -19.22
N THR A 106 -7.20 2.58 -17.88
CA THR A 106 -8.28 3.31 -17.22
C THR A 106 -7.86 4.74 -16.90
N LEU A 107 -6.74 4.92 -16.20
CA LEU A 107 -6.28 6.25 -15.77
C LEU A 107 -5.42 6.98 -16.80
N ARG A 108 -5.12 6.34 -17.94
CA ARG A 108 -4.38 6.91 -19.08
C ARG A 108 -3.06 7.57 -18.67
N LYS A 109 -2.34 6.94 -17.75
CA LYS A 109 -1.06 7.45 -17.23
C LYS A 109 0.01 7.47 -18.33
N SER A 110 0.77 8.57 -18.37
CA SER A 110 1.90 8.75 -19.27
C SER A 110 3.03 7.77 -18.96
N ASP A 111 3.96 7.55 -19.89
CA ASP A 111 5.12 6.69 -19.65
C ASP A 111 5.96 7.15 -18.45
N ARG A 112 6.04 8.45 -18.20
CA ARG A 112 6.73 9.02 -17.03
C ARG A 112 6.01 8.69 -15.73
N ALA A 113 4.68 8.80 -15.72
CA ALA A 113 3.87 8.39 -14.57
C ALA A 113 4.00 6.87 -14.32
N MET A 114 4.06 6.07 -15.38
CA MET A 114 4.25 4.62 -15.29
C MET A 114 5.65 4.26 -14.78
N ALA A 115 6.70 4.97 -15.21
CA ALA A 115 8.04 4.78 -14.69
C ALA A 115 8.13 5.09 -13.19
N LEU A 116 7.53 6.21 -12.77
CA LEU A 116 7.42 6.54 -11.35
C LEU A 116 6.61 5.49 -10.58
N ALA A 117 5.48 5.02 -11.12
CA ALA A 117 4.67 3.98 -10.49
C ALA A 117 5.46 2.67 -10.32
N ALA A 118 6.23 2.26 -11.33
CA ALA A 118 7.09 1.08 -11.27
C ALA A 118 8.17 1.21 -10.19
N TYR A 119 8.79 2.40 -10.06
CA TYR A 119 9.74 2.68 -8.98
C TYR A 119 9.10 2.55 -7.59
N LEU A 120 7.97 3.23 -7.36
CA LEU A 120 7.29 3.21 -6.07
C LEU A 120 6.87 1.79 -5.67
N HIS A 121 6.31 1.03 -6.63
CA HIS A 121 5.91 -0.36 -6.42
C HIS A 121 7.12 -1.25 -6.13
N GLY A 122 8.15 -1.18 -6.97
CA GLY A 122 9.35 -2.02 -6.86
C GLY A 122 10.11 -1.78 -5.57
N THR A 123 10.31 -0.51 -5.16
CA THR A 123 10.99 -0.18 -3.91
C THR A 123 10.26 -0.77 -2.70
N MET A 124 8.93 -0.62 -2.64
CA MET A 124 8.15 -1.14 -1.50
C MET A 124 8.02 -2.65 -1.52
N GLN A 125 7.94 -3.27 -2.70
CA GLN A 125 8.01 -4.71 -2.85
C GLN A 125 9.33 -5.26 -2.32
N ASP A 126 10.45 -4.67 -2.74
CA ASP A 126 11.78 -5.10 -2.33
C ASP A 126 11.99 -4.98 -0.81
N GLN A 127 11.68 -3.80 -0.25
CA GLN A 127 11.76 -3.56 1.20
C GLN A 127 10.91 -4.55 1.98
N THR A 128 9.67 -4.78 1.53
CA THR A 128 8.76 -5.71 2.22
C THR A 128 9.27 -7.14 2.14
N ARG A 129 9.65 -7.63 0.94
CA ARG A 129 10.17 -8.98 0.78
C ARG A 129 11.39 -9.21 1.68
N ASN A 130 12.32 -8.25 1.72
CA ASN A 130 13.53 -8.35 2.54
C ASN A 130 13.20 -8.35 4.05
N ALA A 131 12.25 -7.52 4.49
CA ALA A 131 11.81 -7.50 5.89
C ALA A 131 11.16 -8.84 6.31
N PHE A 132 10.32 -9.43 5.45
CA PHE A 132 9.70 -10.73 5.74
C PHE A 132 10.71 -11.88 5.68
N ALA A 133 11.67 -11.84 4.77
CA ALA A 133 12.76 -12.82 4.71
C ALA A 133 13.56 -12.87 6.01
N GLN A 134 13.78 -11.73 6.66
CA GLN A 134 14.45 -11.63 7.96
C GLN A 134 13.57 -12.13 9.12
N ALA A 135 12.24 -12.01 9.01
CA ALA A 135 11.30 -12.45 10.04
C ALA A 135 11.09 -13.98 10.07
N GLY A 136 11.50 -14.69 9.01
CA GLY A 136 11.42 -16.15 8.92
C GLY A 136 10.44 -16.67 7.86
N PRO A 137 10.14 -17.98 7.85
CA PRO A 137 9.31 -18.59 6.83
C PRO A 137 7.87 -18.07 6.87
N CYS A 138 7.24 -17.97 5.71
CA CYS A 138 5.83 -17.63 5.63
C CYS A 138 4.96 -18.77 6.19
N SER A 139 4.22 -18.50 7.26
CA SER A 139 3.28 -19.48 7.82
C SER A 139 2.08 -19.68 6.90
N GLU A 140 1.46 -20.85 6.98
CA GLU A 140 0.23 -21.16 6.23
C GLU A 140 -0.93 -20.20 6.55
N GLN A 141 -1.00 -19.72 7.79
CA GLN A 141 -1.99 -18.71 8.18
C GLN A 141 -1.71 -17.36 7.49
N ALA A 142 -0.45 -16.92 7.46
CA ALA A 142 -0.05 -15.69 6.77
C ALA A 142 -0.32 -15.80 5.26
N LYS A 143 0.03 -16.93 4.65
CA LYS A 143 -0.21 -17.23 3.24
C LYS A 143 -1.69 -17.13 2.88
N ARG A 144 -2.59 -17.77 3.66
CA ARG A 144 -4.05 -17.69 3.44
C ARG A 144 -4.61 -16.27 3.60
N SER A 145 -4.17 -15.55 4.64
CA SER A 145 -4.60 -14.16 4.87
C SER A 145 -4.18 -13.24 3.72
N LEU A 146 -2.98 -13.45 3.20
CA LEU A 146 -2.43 -12.67 2.09
C LEU A 146 -3.11 -13.02 0.76
N ASP A 147 -3.37 -14.29 0.49
CA ASP A 147 -4.03 -14.76 -0.72
C ASP A 147 -5.40 -14.09 -0.93
N ALA A 148 -6.16 -13.92 0.15
CA ALA A 148 -7.47 -13.24 0.15
C ALA A 148 -7.39 -11.74 -0.25
N ARG A 149 -6.22 -11.11 -0.10
CA ARG A 149 -5.97 -9.69 -0.37
C ARG A 149 -5.15 -9.45 -1.64
N LEU A 150 -4.59 -10.50 -2.23
CA LEU A 150 -3.63 -10.42 -3.31
C LEU A 150 -4.23 -9.85 -4.60
N THR A 151 -5.49 -10.20 -4.88
CA THR A 151 -6.16 -9.74 -6.09
C THR A 151 -6.31 -8.22 -6.08
N TYR A 152 -5.77 -7.57 -7.11
CA TYR A 152 -5.90 -6.13 -7.29
C TYR A 152 -7.38 -5.74 -7.46
N ARG A 153 -7.75 -4.67 -6.74
CA ARG A 153 -9.04 -4.01 -6.85
C ARG A 153 -8.77 -2.50 -6.98
N PRO A 154 -9.27 -1.85 -8.05
CA PRO A 154 -9.07 -0.41 -8.28
C PRO A 154 -9.79 0.44 -7.23
#